data_AF-A0A2E2R5F5-F1
#
_entry.id   AF-A0A2E2R5F5-F1
#
_cell.length_a   1.000
_cell.length_b   1.000
_cell.length_c   1.000
_cell.angle_alpha   90.00
_cell.angle_beta   90.00
_cell.angle_gamma   90.00
#
_symmetry.space_group_name_H-M   'P 1'
#
loop_
_entity.id
_entity.type
_entity.pdbx_description
1 polymer ?
#
loop_
_entity_poly.entity_id
_entity_poly.type
_entity_poly.pdbx_seq_one_letter_code
_entity_poly.pdbx_strand_id
1 'polypeptide(L)'
;MFGFVSAPMTLPDYEQWTLLMYVVAIPYFFAAMAIEGWAMRNKPQGFYAGYELKDSLCSIAMGALKLVTMGLSVFWAYPIMLWLFEYRVVSWDISTWWFVPLLLVADDFCYYWYHRVAHRCAAFWAEHSNHHTSERYNLSTALRQSVLGPFYTFIFWLPLPLLGMDPLVLTFAHTVNLLYQYWIHTETFEVHGWFEKVFQFIQEKSKLKRVMFA
;
A
#
# COMPACT_ATOMS: atom_id res chain seq x y z
N MET A 1 2.01 28.75 -22.57
CA MET A 1 1.88 27.41 -23.17
C MET A 1 3.02 26.56 -22.61
N PHE A 2 2.84 25.96 -21.44
CA PHE A 2 3.88 25.14 -20.80
C PHE A 2 3.79 23.71 -21.34
N GLY A 3 4.46 23.45 -22.46
CA GLY A 3 4.59 22.12 -23.04
C GLY A 3 5.67 21.32 -22.32
N PHE A 4 5.37 20.80 -21.13
CA PHE A 4 6.08 19.63 -20.61
C PHE A 4 5.33 18.39 -21.07
N VAL A 5 5.40 18.07 -22.36
CA VAL A 5 5.13 16.68 -22.77
C VAL A 5 6.43 15.96 -22.52
N SER A 6 6.58 15.42 -21.30
CA SER A 6 7.65 14.48 -21.00
C SER A 6 7.63 13.36 -22.03
N ALA A 7 8.80 12.83 -22.39
CA ALA A 7 8.88 11.67 -23.28
C ALA A 7 7.97 10.53 -22.74
N PRO A 8 7.34 9.74 -23.64
CA PRO A 8 6.52 8.61 -23.21
C PRO A 8 7.34 7.64 -22.34
N MET A 9 6.77 7.18 -21.23
CA MET A 9 7.50 6.30 -20.30
C MET A 9 7.73 4.91 -20.87
N THR A 10 8.92 4.38 -20.64
CA THR A 10 9.36 3.03 -21.02
C THR A 10 9.52 2.13 -19.80
N LEU A 11 9.71 0.81 -20.01
CA LEU A 11 9.95 -0.13 -18.91
C LEU A 11 11.16 0.25 -18.04
N PRO A 12 12.33 0.62 -18.60
CA PRO A 12 13.45 1.13 -17.80
C PRO A 12 13.10 2.35 -16.93
N ASP A 13 12.25 3.25 -17.44
CA ASP A 13 11.80 4.40 -16.65
C ASP A 13 10.98 3.92 -15.45
N TYR A 14 10.00 3.04 -15.66
CA TYR A 14 9.20 2.47 -14.57
C TYR A 14 10.05 1.74 -13.54
N GLU A 15 11.05 0.96 -13.97
CA GLU A 15 12.01 0.29 -13.09
C GLU A 15 12.76 1.31 -12.24
N GLN A 16 13.35 2.33 -12.88
CA GLN A 16 14.13 3.36 -12.19
C GLN A 16 13.27 4.14 -11.19
N TRP A 17 12.05 4.53 -11.56
CA TRP A 17 11.12 5.21 -10.67
C TRP A 17 10.69 4.33 -9.51
N THR A 18 10.43 3.05 -9.75
CA THR A 18 10.07 2.09 -8.69
C THR A 18 11.21 1.93 -7.69
N LEU A 19 12.45 1.77 -8.17
CA LEU A 19 13.63 1.70 -7.31
C LEU A 19 13.83 2.99 -6.51
N LEU A 20 13.68 4.15 -7.16
CA LEU A 20 13.78 5.44 -6.49
C LEU A 20 12.71 5.58 -5.39
N MET A 21 11.46 5.18 -5.68
CA MET A 21 10.39 5.18 -4.69
C MET A 21 10.74 4.31 -3.49
N TYR A 22 11.26 3.10 -3.68
CA TYR A 22 11.68 2.25 -2.56
C TYR A 22 12.80 2.86 -1.72
N VAL A 23 13.81 3.45 -2.37
CA VAL A 23 14.95 4.09 -1.68
C VAL A 23 14.49 5.31 -0.87
N VAL A 24 13.58 6.11 -1.43
CA VAL A 24 13.09 7.34 -0.79
C VAL A 24 11.96 7.08 0.22
N ALA A 25 11.17 6.02 0.05
CA ALA A 25 10.02 5.71 0.92
C ALA A 25 10.41 5.53 2.38
N ILE A 26 11.50 4.80 2.66
CA ILE A 26 11.97 4.55 4.03
C ILE A 26 12.31 5.86 4.77
N PRO A 27 13.25 6.71 4.29
CA PRO A 27 13.55 7.97 4.97
C PRO A 27 12.34 8.90 5.02
N TYR A 28 11.49 8.88 4.00
CA TYR A 28 10.24 9.63 3.98
C TYR A 28 9.29 9.22 5.11
N PHE A 29 9.03 7.92 5.30
CA PHE A 29 8.18 7.42 6.38
C PHE A 29 8.73 7.82 7.75
N PHE A 30 10.04 7.70 7.99
CA PHE A 30 10.62 8.14 9.26
C PHE A 30 10.53 9.64 9.48
N ALA A 31 10.75 10.45 8.44
CA ALA A 31 10.58 11.90 8.51
C ALA A 31 9.12 12.27 8.82
N ALA A 32 8.15 11.66 8.15
CA ALA A 32 6.73 11.89 8.37
C ALA A 32 6.31 11.51 9.81
N MET A 33 6.75 10.34 10.31
CA MET A 33 6.51 9.95 11.70
C MET A 33 7.13 10.93 12.71
N ALA A 34 8.35 11.41 12.46
CA ALA A 34 9.01 12.39 13.33
C ALA A 34 8.26 13.73 13.35
N ILE A 35 7.78 14.18 12.18
CA ILE A 35 6.97 15.40 12.06
C ILE A 35 5.64 15.23 12.78
N GLU A 36 4.95 14.11 12.61
CA GLU A 36 3.70 13.81 13.31
C GLU A 36 3.91 13.78 14.83
N GLY A 37 4.91 13.01 15.30
CA GLY A 37 5.25 12.95 16.72
C GLY A 37 5.60 14.32 17.31
N TRP A 38 6.33 15.15 16.57
CA TRP A 38 6.65 16.51 16.99
C TRP A 38 5.41 17.41 17.05
N ALA A 39 4.51 17.33 16.07
CA ALA A 39 3.27 18.10 16.03
C ALA A 39 2.34 17.73 17.19
N MET A 40 2.39 16.46 17.63
CA MET A 40 1.53 15.90 18.66
C MET A 40 2.10 15.96 20.08
N ARG A 41 3.39 16.27 20.26
CA ARG A 41 4.09 16.20 21.57
C ARG A 41 3.46 17.00 22.72
N ASN A 42 2.74 18.07 22.41
CA ASN A 42 2.13 18.97 23.40
C ASN A 42 0.59 18.87 23.43
N LYS A 43 0.01 17.92 22.69
CA LYS A 43 -1.45 17.79 22.58
C LYS A 43 -1.97 16.95 23.76
N PRO A 44 -3.17 17.26 24.30
CA PRO A 44 -3.70 16.53 25.45
C PRO A 44 -3.88 15.04 25.11
N GLN A 45 -3.38 14.18 26.00
CA GLN A 45 -3.60 12.73 25.90
C GLN A 45 -5.10 12.43 26.00
N GLY A 46 -5.61 11.61 25.08
CA GLY A 46 -7.03 11.21 25.02
C GLY A 46 -7.84 11.83 23.88
N PHE A 47 -7.39 12.94 23.27
CA PHE A 47 -7.96 13.44 22.00
C PHE A 47 -7.31 12.77 20.78
N TYR A 48 -6.04 12.37 20.94
CA TYR A 48 -5.25 11.60 20.00
C TYR A 48 -4.55 10.48 20.77
N ALA A 49 -4.49 9.28 20.21
CA ALA A 49 -3.76 8.16 20.76
C ALA A 49 -2.25 8.44 20.82
N GLY A 50 -1.73 9.22 19.86
CA GLY A 50 -0.33 9.64 19.80
C GLY A 50 0.62 8.47 19.52
N TYR A 51 1.91 8.65 19.86
CA TYR A 51 2.91 7.59 19.76
C TYR A 51 3.16 6.93 21.12
N GLU A 52 3.04 5.61 21.18
CA GLU A 52 3.58 4.79 22.27
C GLU A 52 4.78 4.03 21.72
N LEU A 53 5.90 4.05 22.46
CA LEU A 53 7.18 3.57 21.95
C LEU A 53 7.15 2.07 21.62
N LYS A 54 6.58 1.24 22.49
CA LYS A 54 6.56 -0.22 22.28
C LYS A 54 5.66 -0.61 21.10
N ASP A 55 4.48 -0.01 20.99
CA ASP A 55 3.54 -0.21 19.88
C ASP A 55 4.18 0.23 18.56
N SER A 56 4.81 1.41 18.55
CA SER A 56 5.47 1.95 17.35
C SER A 56 6.67 1.10 16.93
N LEU A 57 7.51 0.67 17.88
CA LEU A 57 8.64 -0.22 17.60
C LEU A 57 8.17 -1.57 17.07
N CYS A 58 7.08 -2.12 17.60
CA CYS A 58 6.49 -3.35 17.10
C CYS A 58 6.00 -3.17 15.65
N SER A 59 5.30 -2.07 15.34
CA SER A 59 4.84 -1.76 13.98
C SER A 59 6.03 -1.60 13.01
N ILE A 60 7.07 -0.88 13.40
CA ILE A 60 8.29 -0.71 12.59
C ILE A 60 9.00 -2.05 12.37
N ALA A 61 9.14 -2.88 13.41
CA ALA A 61 9.78 -4.19 13.30
C ALA A 61 9.01 -5.13 12.36
N MET A 62 7.67 -5.12 12.45
CA MET A 62 6.81 -5.87 11.52
C MET A 62 6.97 -5.39 10.08
N GLY A 63 7.02 -4.07 9.85
CA GLY A 63 7.27 -3.50 8.53
C GLY A 63 8.63 -3.88 7.96
N ALA A 64 9.69 -3.84 8.78
CA ALA A 64 11.02 -4.28 8.38
C ALA A 64 11.04 -5.77 8.01
N LEU A 65 10.37 -6.62 8.79
CA LEU A 65 10.28 -8.06 8.51
C LEU A 65 9.42 -8.35 7.26
N LYS A 66 8.40 -7.52 7.00
CA LYS A 66 7.65 -7.57 5.73
C LYS A 66 8.56 -7.34 4.53
N LEU A 67 9.52 -6.42 4.59
CA LEU A 67 10.43 -6.18 3.45
C LEU A 67 11.25 -7.43 3.10
N VAL A 68 11.70 -8.18 4.10
CA VAL A 68 12.41 -9.46 3.90
C VAL A 68 11.49 -10.48 3.22
N THR A 69 10.29 -10.67 3.75
CA THR A 69 9.33 -11.64 3.19
C THR A 69 8.80 -11.23 1.81
N MET A 70 8.69 -9.93 1.55
CA MET A 70 8.42 -9.38 0.23
C MET A 70 9.54 -9.73 -0.76
N GLY A 71 10.81 -9.50 -0.38
CA GLY A 71 11.96 -9.89 -1.20
C GLY A 71 12.03 -11.40 -1.48
N LEU A 72 11.68 -12.24 -0.50
CA LEU A 72 11.57 -13.68 -0.71
C LEU A 72 10.42 -14.03 -1.66
N SER A 73 9.26 -13.37 -1.53
CA SER A 73 8.08 -13.67 -2.34
C SER A 73 8.23 -13.41 -3.83
N VAL A 74 9.16 -12.53 -4.21
CA VAL A 74 9.48 -12.25 -5.62
C VAL A 74 9.90 -13.52 -6.36
N PHE A 75 10.51 -14.51 -5.69
CA PHE A 75 10.99 -15.73 -6.35
C PHE A 75 9.88 -16.66 -6.88
N TRP A 76 8.61 -16.49 -6.48
CA TRP A 76 7.48 -17.20 -7.08
C TRP A 76 6.40 -16.25 -7.59
N ALA A 77 6.04 -15.21 -6.84
CA ALA A 77 4.94 -14.33 -7.20
C ALA A 77 5.20 -13.65 -8.55
N TYR A 78 6.41 -13.10 -8.74
CA TYR A 78 6.76 -12.38 -9.97
C TYR A 78 6.89 -13.32 -11.19
N PRO A 79 7.58 -14.48 -11.13
CA PRO A 79 7.55 -15.46 -12.22
C PRO A 79 6.15 -15.95 -12.58
N ILE A 80 5.27 -16.16 -11.61
CA ILE A 80 3.87 -16.54 -11.88
C ILE A 80 3.15 -15.41 -12.64
N MET A 81 3.32 -14.16 -12.21
CA MET A 81 2.74 -13.01 -12.91
C MET A 81 3.26 -12.87 -14.33
N LEU A 82 4.57 -13.02 -14.55
CA LEU A 82 5.17 -13.02 -15.89
C LEU A 82 4.61 -14.16 -16.75
N TRP A 83 4.53 -15.37 -16.19
CA TRP A 83 3.96 -16.52 -16.89
C TRP A 83 2.51 -16.27 -17.30
N LEU A 84 1.68 -15.71 -16.43
CA LEU A 84 0.30 -15.33 -16.77
C LEU A 84 0.24 -14.21 -17.81
N PHE A 85 1.17 -13.26 -17.78
CA PHE A 85 1.24 -12.16 -18.74
C PHE A 85 1.47 -12.65 -20.18
N GLU A 86 2.13 -13.79 -20.38
CA GLU A 86 2.26 -14.44 -21.70
C GLU A 86 0.89 -14.86 -22.27
N TYR A 87 -0.10 -15.10 -21.42
CA TYR A 87 -1.48 -15.46 -21.81
C TYR A 87 -2.44 -14.27 -21.78
N ARG A 88 -1.92 -13.05 -21.77
CA ARG A 88 -2.76 -11.84 -21.72
C ARG A 88 -3.73 -11.77 -22.90
N VAL A 89 -4.95 -11.34 -22.62
CA VAL A 89 -6.01 -11.17 -23.64
C VAL A 89 -6.09 -9.75 -24.19
N VAL A 90 -5.41 -8.80 -23.54
CA VAL A 90 -5.27 -7.41 -23.98
C VAL A 90 -3.79 -7.06 -24.02
N SER A 91 -3.38 -6.18 -24.94
CA SER A 91 -2.05 -5.58 -24.95
C SER A 91 -2.21 -4.06 -24.85
N TRP A 92 -1.62 -3.47 -23.82
CA TRP A 92 -1.67 -2.04 -23.59
C TRP A 92 -0.37 -1.39 -24.03
N ASP A 93 -0.47 -0.14 -24.48
CA ASP A 93 0.70 0.72 -24.63
C ASP A 93 0.99 1.39 -23.28
N ILE A 94 2.02 0.92 -22.59
CA ILE A 94 2.43 1.43 -21.27
C ILE A 94 2.87 2.91 -21.29
N SER A 95 3.17 3.43 -22.48
CA SER A 95 3.63 4.81 -22.67
C SER A 95 2.46 5.80 -22.78
N THR A 96 1.25 5.28 -22.95
CA THR A 96 0.03 6.07 -23.02
C THR A 96 -0.29 6.69 -21.65
N TRP A 97 -0.53 8.00 -21.63
CA TRP A 97 -0.67 8.80 -20.39
C TRP A 97 -1.75 8.31 -19.41
N TRP A 98 -2.81 7.65 -19.90
CA TRP A 98 -3.89 7.12 -19.05
C TRP A 98 -3.64 5.70 -18.55
N PHE A 99 -2.60 5.01 -19.02
CA PHE A 99 -2.30 3.64 -18.61
C PHE A 99 -2.02 3.54 -17.11
N VAL A 100 -1.18 4.41 -16.57
CA VAL A 100 -0.87 4.45 -15.13
C VAL A 100 -2.13 4.75 -14.30
N PRO A 101 -2.93 5.79 -14.59
CA PRO A 101 -4.22 5.98 -13.91
C PRO A 101 -5.14 4.77 -13.94
N LEU A 102 -5.28 4.10 -15.09
CA LEU A 102 -6.08 2.88 -15.21
C LEU A 102 -5.54 1.77 -14.29
N LEU A 103 -4.23 1.55 -14.31
CA LEU A 103 -3.58 0.53 -13.51
C LEU A 103 -3.68 0.81 -12.01
N LEU A 104 -3.58 2.07 -11.58
CA LEU A 104 -3.80 2.46 -10.18
C LEU A 104 -5.21 2.12 -9.70
N VAL A 105 -6.23 2.35 -10.54
CA VAL A 105 -7.61 1.97 -10.22
C VAL A 105 -7.78 0.45 -10.18
N ALA A 106 -7.13 -0.27 -11.10
CA ALA A 106 -7.17 -1.73 -11.13
C ALA A 106 -6.45 -2.36 -9.93
N ASP A 107 -5.28 -1.84 -9.54
CA ASP A 107 -4.54 -2.25 -8.34
C ASP A 107 -5.36 -2.00 -7.07
N ASP A 108 -5.99 -0.83 -6.96
CA ASP A 108 -6.85 -0.51 -5.83
C ASP A 108 -8.08 -1.44 -5.76
N PHE A 109 -8.68 -1.77 -6.91
CA PHE A 109 -9.76 -2.75 -6.98
C PHE A 109 -9.31 -4.16 -6.54
N CYS A 110 -8.10 -4.60 -6.90
CA CYS A 110 -7.54 -5.85 -6.38
C CYS A 110 -7.34 -5.78 -4.85
N TYR A 111 -6.82 -4.66 -4.35
CA TYR A 111 -6.65 -4.41 -2.92
C TYR A 111 -7.99 -4.46 -2.18
N TYR A 112 -9.07 -3.93 -2.75
CA TYR A 112 -10.42 -4.03 -2.20
C TYR A 112 -10.85 -5.45 -1.91
N TRP A 113 -10.72 -6.32 -2.92
CA TRP A 113 -11.17 -7.68 -2.79
C TRP A 113 -10.29 -8.45 -1.82
N TYR A 114 -8.97 -8.20 -1.82
CA TYR A 114 -8.07 -8.69 -0.78
C TYR A 114 -8.60 -8.29 0.62
N HIS A 115 -8.77 -6.99 0.85
CA HIS A 115 -9.15 -6.46 2.17
C HIS A 115 -10.53 -6.99 2.59
N ARG A 116 -11.52 -6.95 1.70
CA ARG A 116 -12.87 -7.48 1.96
C ARG A 116 -12.85 -8.97 2.29
N VAL A 117 -12.07 -9.77 1.58
CA VAL A 117 -11.91 -11.21 1.88
C VAL A 117 -11.17 -11.41 3.20
N ALA A 118 -10.17 -10.59 3.51
CA ALA A 118 -9.46 -10.61 4.78
C ALA A 118 -10.39 -10.37 5.99
N HIS A 119 -11.43 -9.55 5.85
CA HIS A 119 -12.44 -9.35 6.88
C HIS A 119 -13.56 -10.41 6.90
N ARG A 120 -13.57 -11.37 5.98
CA ARG A 120 -14.65 -12.36 5.81
C ARG A 120 -14.21 -13.82 5.85
N CYS A 121 -12.92 -14.09 5.66
CA CYS A 121 -12.36 -15.43 5.61
C CYS A 121 -11.30 -15.60 6.70
N ALA A 122 -11.40 -16.67 7.49
CA ALA A 122 -10.51 -16.91 8.62
C ALA A 122 -9.02 -16.98 8.23
N ALA A 123 -8.70 -17.58 7.08
CA ALA A 123 -7.32 -17.70 6.60
C ALA A 123 -6.68 -16.33 6.32
N PHE A 124 -7.40 -15.45 5.62
CA PHE A 124 -6.93 -14.09 5.32
C PHE A 124 -7.05 -13.16 6.54
N TRP A 125 -8.02 -13.39 7.43
CA TRP A 125 -8.11 -12.69 8.72
C TRP A 125 -6.90 -12.98 9.61
N ALA A 126 -6.42 -14.23 9.66
CA ALA A 126 -5.26 -14.59 10.48
C ALA A 126 -4.00 -13.81 10.09
N GLU A 127 -3.86 -13.43 8.82
CA GLU A 127 -2.78 -12.57 8.34
C GLU A 127 -3.08 -11.09 8.60
N HIS A 128 -4.28 -10.65 8.26
CA HIS A 128 -4.66 -9.24 8.29
C HIS A 128 -4.93 -8.70 9.69
N SER A 129 -5.39 -9.54 10.64
CA SER A 129 -5.74 -9.13 12.00
C SER A 129 -4.56 -8.52 12.75
N ASN A 130 -3.33 -8.95 12.46
CA ASN A 130 -2.10 -8.36 12.99
C ASN A 130 -2.00 -6.85 12.73
N HIS A 131 -2.57 -6.37 11.63
CA HIS A 131 -2.61 -4.95 11.30
C HIS A 131 -3.52 -4.17 12.26
N HIS A 132 -4.60 -4.80 12.72
CA HIS A 132 -5.60 -4.21 13.61
C HIS A 132 -5.27 -4.31 15.10
N THR A 133 -4.08 -4.81 15.47
CA THR A 133 -3.67 -4.93 16.88
C THR A 133 -2.96 -3.71 17.45
N SER A 134 -2.67 -2.69 16.64
CA SER A 134 -2.07 -1.45 17.14
C SER A 134 -3.03 -0.75 18.08
N GLU A 135 -2.59 -0.44 19.30
CA GLU A 135 -3.39 0.32 20.27
C GLU A 135 -3.39 1.81 19.97
N ARG A 136 -2.46 2.27 19.13
CA ARG A 136 -2.30 3.66 18.72
C ARG A 136 -2.50 3.77 17.22
N TYR A 137 -3.43 4.62 16.78
CA TYR A 137 -3.64 4.90 15.35
C TYR A 137 -2.79 6.10 14.93
N ASN A 138 -1.57 5.84 14.46
CA ASN A 138 -0.60 6.86 14.01
C ASN A 138 0.17 6.33 12.81
N LEU A 139 1.07 7.13 12.21
CA LEU A 139 1.70 6.75 10.95
C LEU A 139 2.58 5.48 11.05
N SER A 140 2.99 5.06 12.25
CA SER A 140 3.67 3.77 12.43
C SER A 140 2.74 2.58 12.20
N THR A 141 1.43 2.72 12.43
CA THR A 141 0.43 1.66 12.22
C THR A 141 0.40 1.18 10.77
N ALA A 142 0.68 2.06 9.80
CA ALA A 142 0.82 1.68 8.39
C ALA A 142 1.88 0.58 8.18
N LEU A 143 2.93 0.58 9.01
CA LEU A 143 4.02 -0.40 8.95
C LEU A 143 3.69 -1.71 9.68
N ARG A 144 2.62 -1.75 10.49
CA ARG A 144 2.16 -2.96 11.18
C ARG A 144 1.51 -3.93 10.18
N GLN A 145 2.33 -4.61 9.42
CA GLN A 145 1.89 -5.47 8.33
C GLN A 145 2.29 -6.92 8.62
N SER A 146 1.53 -7.87 8.09
CA SER A 146 1.86 -9.28 8.27
C SER A 146 3.11 -9.69 7.49
N VAL A 147 3.81 -10.66 8.04
CA VAL A 147 4.94 -11.33 7.38
C VAL A 147 4.48 -12.43 6.43
N LEU A 148 3.24 -12.91 6.60
CA LEU A 148 2.66 -13.96 5.76
C LEU A 148 2.00 -13.41 4.50
N GLY A 149 1.52 -12.16 4.54
CA GLY A 149 0.83 -11.48 3.44
C GLY A 149 1.56 -11.62 2.10
N PRO A 150 2.87 -11.29 2.00
CA PRO A 150 3.60 -11.38 0.74
C PRO A 150 3.60 -12.77 0.10
N PHE A 151 3.42 -13.84 0.87
CA PHE A 151 3.52 -15.19 0.34
C PHE A 151 2.34 -15.63 -0.51
N TYR A 152 1.14 -15.09 -0.24
CA TYR A 152 -0.07 -15.62 -0.87
C TYR A 152 -1.12 -14.56 -1.21
N THR A 153 -1.02 -13.32 -0.71
CA THR A 153 -2.01 -12.28 -1.06
C THR A 153 -1.88 -11.82 -2.51
N PHE A 154 -0.70 -12.00 -3.14
CA PHE A 154 -0.48 -11.68 -4.55
C PHE A 154 -1.50 -12.35 -5.50
N ILE A 155 -2.19 -13.42 -5.07
CA ILE A 155 -3.24 -14.09 -5.83
C ILE A 155 -4.37 -13.14 -6.27
N PHE A 156 -4.66 -12.10 -5.47
CA PHE A 156 -5.70 -11.12 -5.81
C PHE A 156 -5.33 -10.24 -6.99
N TRP A 157 -4.03 -10.17 -7.34
CA TRP A 157 -3.50 -9.38 -8.45
C TRP A 157 -3.24 -10.22 -9.72
N LEU A 158 -3.36 -11.54 -9.67
CA LEU A 158 -3.16 -12.42 -10.84
C LEU A 158 -4.09 -12.14 -12.05
N PRO A 159 -5.31 -11.61 -11.88
CA PRO A 159 -6.11 -11.19 -13.04
C PRO A 159 -5.47 -10.06 -13.85
N LEU A 160 -4.64 -9.20 -13.24
CA LEU A 160 -4.10 -8.01 -13.92
C LEU A 160 -3.10 -8.37 -15.04
N PRO A 161 -2.12 -9.28 -14.84
CA PRO A 161 -1.29 -9.77 -15.93
C PRO A 161 -2.07 -10.39 -17.10
N LEU A 162 -3.13 -11.16 -16.80
CA LEU A 162 -4.01 -11.73 -17.84
C LEU A 162 -4.79 -10.66 -18.61
N LEU A 163 -5.08 -9.53 -17.97
CA LEU A 163 -5.65 -8.34 -18.60
C LEU A 163 -4.58 -7.48 -19.30
N GLY A 164 -3.34 -7.93 -19.41
CA GLY A 164 -2.26 -7.24 -20.11
C GLY A 164 -1.56 -6.16 -19.31
N MET A 165 -1.78 -6.08 -18.00
CA MET A 165 -1.05 -5.16 -17.15
C MET A 165 0.34 -5.73 -16.88
N ASP A 166 1.37 -5.06 -17.39
CA ASP A 166 2.76 -5.48 -17.25
C ASP A 166 3.14 -5.61 -15.75
N PRO A 167 3.69 -6.77 -15.29
CA PRO A 167 4.02 -6.98 -13.88
C PRO A 167 5.01 -5.97 -13.28
N LEU A 168 5.94 -5.42 -14.07
CA LEU A 168 6.87 -4.39 -13.60
C LEU A 168 6.12 -3.07 -13.37
N VAL A 169 5.27 -2.66 -14.32
CA VAL A 169 4.47 -1.43 -14.17
C VAL A 169 3.40 -1.58 -13.09
N LEU A 170 2.91 -2.82 -12.86
CA LEU A 170 2.06 -3.14 -11.72
C LEU A 170 2.81 -2.93 -10.40
N THR A 171 4.07 -3.35 -10.31
CA THR A 171 4.90 -3.11 -9.10
C THR A 171 5.07 -1.61 -8.83
N PHE A 172 5.24 -0.81 -9.87
CA PHE A 172 5.24 0.66 -9.77
C PHE A 172 3.90 1.18 -9.21
N ALA A 173 2.78 0.80 -9.82
CA ALA A 173 1.45 1.25 -9.39
C ALA A 173 1.13 0.83 -7.96
N HIS A 174 1.45 -0.41 -7.60
CA HIS A 174 1.29 -0.94 -6.25
C HIS A 174 2.11 -0.16 -5.22
N THR A 175 3.34 0.23 -5.56
CA THR A 175 4.19 1.07 -4.70
C THR A 175 3.56 2.44 -4.47
N VAL A 176 3.02 3.07 -5.53
CA VAL A 176 2.29 4.33 -5.42
C VAL A 176 1.05 4.19 -4.53
N ASN A 177 0.30 3.09 -4.70
CA ASN A 177 -0.87 2.79 -3.87
C ASN A 177 -0.48 2.64 -2.39
N LEU A 178 0.57 1.89 -2.06
CA LEU A 178 1.06 1.75 -0.68
C LEU A 178 1.55 3.07 -0.07
N LEU A 179 2.21 3.93 -0.86
CA LEU A 179 2.61 5.27 -0.42
C LEU A 179 1.40 6.14 -0.08
N TYR A 180 0.31 6.02 -0.82
CA TYR A 180 -0.95 6.68 -0.48
C TYR A 180 -1.58 6.09 0.80
N GLN A 181 -1.65 4.77 0.90
CA GLN A 181 -2.20 4.08 2.06
C GLN A 181 -1.45 4.40 3.36
N TYR A 182 -0.18 4.76 3.30
CA TYR A 182 0.55 5.22 4.48
C TYR A 182 -0.17 6.38 5.18
N TRP A 183 -0.66 7.37 4.43
CA TRP A 183 -1.20 8.62 4.96
C TRP A 183 -2.58 8.53 5.59
N ILE A 184 -3.33 7.47 5.33
CA ILE A 184 -4.64 7.28 5.97
C ILE A 184 -4.50 6.75 7.41
N HIS A 185 -3.30 6.32 7.83
CA HIS A 185 -3.03 5.80 9.18
C HIS A 185 -2.65 6.93 10.14
N THR A 186 -3.47 7.96 10.23
CA THR A 186 -3.23 9.07 11.17
C THR A 186 -4.54 9.58 11.73
N GLU A 187 -4.50 10.03 12.98
CA GLU A 187 -5.58 10.80 13.59
C GLU A 187 -5.39 12.31 13.40
N THR A 188 -4.22 12.77 12.96
CA THR A 188 -3.85 14.20 12.97
C THR A 188 -4.57 15.02 11.91
N PHE A 189 -4.91 14.40 10.78
CA PHE A 189 -5.73 14.98 9.74
C PHE A 189 -6.49 13.87 9.02
N GLU A 190 -7.57 14.25 8.34
CA GLU A 190 -8.27 13.35 7.44
C GLU A 190 -7.83 13.62 6.01
N VAL A 191 -7.48 12.56 5.28
CA VAL A 191 -7.18 12.64 3.85
C VAL A 191 -8.50 12.83 3.10
N HIS A 192 -8.86 14.09 2.81
CA HIS A 192 -10.10 14.45 2.13
C HIS A 192 -9.96 14.63 0.62
N GLY A 193 -10.99 14.25 -0.15
CA GLY A 193 -11.15 14.73 -1.54
C GLY A 193 -11.67 13.71 -2.56
N TRP A 194 -11.42 13.96 -3.84
CA TRP A 194 -11.80 13.01 -4.90
C TRP A 194 -10.95 11.74 -4.87
N PHE A 195 -9.67 11.85 -4.47
CA PHE A 195 -8.79 10.72 -4.23
C PHE A 195 -9.34 9.81 -3.12
N GLU A 196 -9.90 10.37 -2.05
CA GLU A 196 -10.61 9.62 -1.02
C GLU A 196 -11.78 8.81 -1.63
N LYS A 197 -12.59 9.41 -2.51
CA LYS A 197 -13.73 8.70 -3.14
C LYS A 197 -13.30 7.55 -4.05
N VAL A 198 -12.12 7.62 -4.65
CA VAL A 198 -11.58 6.57 -5.53
C VAL A 198 -10.89 5.48 -4.73
N PHE A 199 -10.07 5.83 -3.73
CA PHE A 199 -9.20 4.89 -3.01
C PHE A 199 -9.71 4.49 -1.59
N GLN A 200 -10.56 5.28 -0.92
CA GLN A 200 -11.19 4.90 0.38
C GLN A 200 -12.52 4.17 0.24
N PHE A 201 -13.24 4.22 -0.89
CA PHE A 201 -14.48 3.43 -1.06
C PHE A 201 -14.24 1.92 -0.87
N ILE A 202 -12.96 1.54 -0.96
CA ILE A 202 -12.43 0.19 -0.94
C ILE A 202 -11.89 -0.20 0.45
N GLN A 203 -11.35 0.75 1.20
CA GLN A 203 -10.89 0.54 2.57
C GLN A 203 -11.95 1.00 3.57
N GLU A 204 -13.15 0.42 3.44
CA GLU A 204 -14.29 0.65 4.33
C GLU A 204 -13.76 0.70 5.77
N LYS A 205 -13.68 1.92 6.33
CA LYS A 205 -13.13 2.26 7.66
C LYS A 205 -13.51 1.16 8.64
N SER A 206 -12.65 0.14 8.77
CA SER A 206 -13.01 -1.06 9.51
C SER A 206 -12.77 -0.74 10.96
N LYS A 207 -13.78 -0.09 11.57
CA LYS A 207 -14.14 -0.24 12.97
C LYS A 207 -13.11 0.19 14.03
N LEU A 208 -11.93 0.69 13.68
CA LEU A 208 -10.98 1.23 14.68
C LEU A 208 -11.52 2.47 15.39
N LYS A 209 -12.33 3.32 14.73
CA LYS A 209 -13.01 4.44 15.40
C LYS A 209 -14.15 4.04 16.36
N ARG A 210 -14.59 2.76 16.41
CA ARG A 210 -15.72 2.34 17.27
C ARG A 210 -15.46 1.16 18.20
N VAL A 211 -14.39 0.38 18.01
CA VAL A 211 -14.08 -0.76 18.91
C VAL A 211 -13.06 -0.37 19.98
N MET A 212 -12.28 0.71 19.81
CA MET A 212 -11.37 1.20 20.86
C MET A 212 -12.05 2.10 21.91
N PHE A 213 -13.35 2.39 21.76
CA PHE A 213 -14.11 3.27 22.67
C PHE A 213 -15.47 2.69 23.10
N ALA A 214 -15.62 1.37 23.09
CA ALA A 214 -16.79 0.66 23.63
C ALA A 214 -16.36 -0.31 24.73
#